data_AF-A0A453AQI5-F1
#
_entry.id   AF-A0A453AQI5-F1
#
_cell.length_a   1.000
_cell.length_b   1.000
_cell.length_c   1.000
_cell.angle_alpha   90.00
_cell.angle_beta   90.00
_cell.angle_gamma   90.00
#
_symmetry.space_group_name_H-M   'P 1'
#
loop_
_entity.id
_entity.type
_entity.pdbx_description
1 polymer ?
#
loop_
_entity_poly.entity_id
_entity_poly.type
_entity_poly.pdbx_seq_one_letter_code
_entity_poly.pdbx_strand_id
1 'polypeptide(L)'
;SNGSWRSIWTLEFSYAFQLVEIKGKIQVDAHYFEEGNVQLDTDVDCKDSTIMQSPEDTGHTVANIIRHHESEYFSSLEESYLNLSDATFKDLRRKLPVTRTLFPWHNTHAITLTRDLAKELGIGKGSHVTR
;
A
#
# COMPACT_ATOMS: atom_id res chain seq x y z
N SER A 1 -12.38 17.62 -3.40
CA SER A 1 -11.12 16.86 -3.28
C SER A 1 -10.14 17.32 -4.34
N ASN A 2 -8.84 17.26 -4.07
CA ASN A 2 -7.79 17.61 -5.02
C ASN A 2 -6.86 16.41 -5.23
N GLY A 3 -6.35 16.25 -6.46
CA GLY A 3 -5.35 15.25 -6.80
C GLY A 3 -4.34 15.80 -7.79
N SER A 4 -3.11 15.30 -7.74
CA SER A 4 -2.03 15.65 -8.66
C SER A 4 -1.21 14.42 -9.00
N TRP A 5 -0.90 14.26 -10.29
CA TRP A 5 0.10 13.33 -10.78
C TRP A 5 1.20 14.13 -11.47
N ARG A 6 2.45 13.98 -11.03
CA ARG A 6 3.61 14.64 -11.62
C ARG A 6 4.66 13.60 -11.95
N SER A 7 5.11 13.60 -13.19
CA SER A 7 6.06 12.63 -13.72
C SER A 7 7.17 13.38 -14.43
N ILE A 8 8.42 13.21 -13.97
CA ILE A 8 9.59 13.91 -14.51
C ILE A 8 10.59 12.85 -14.98
N TRP A 9 10.97 12.94 -16.25
CA TRP A 9 11.90 12.00 -16.88
C TRP A 9 13.15 12.73 -17.39
N THR A 10 14.31 12.20 -17.03
CA THR A 10 15.62 12.67 -17.47
C THR A 10 16.25 11.61 -18.36
N LEU A 11 16.64 12.00 -19.57
CA LEU A 11 17.29 11.15 -20.55
C LEU A 11 18.75 11.58 -20.70
N GLU A 12 19.68 10.66 -20.45
CA GLU A 12 21.12 10.88 -20.59
C GLU A 12 21.63 10.08 -21.79
N PHE A 13 22.02 10.77 -22.86
CA PHE A 13 22.50 10.16 -24.09
C PHE A 13 24.02 9.98 -24.05
N SER A 14 24.48 8.74 -24.16
CA SER A 14 25.89 8.40 -24.27
C SER A 14 26.23 7.90 -25.67
N TYR A 15 26.74 8.80 -26.51
CA TYR A 15 27.07 8.49 -27.91
C TYR A 15 28.22 7.49 -28.05
N ALA A 16 29.17 7.48 -27.11
CA ALA A 16 30.29 6.54 -27.12
C ALA A 16 29.85 5.08 -26.94
N PHE A 17 28.77 4.87 -26.16
CA PHE A 17 28.22 3.55 -25.87
C PHE A 17 26.91 3.25 -26.59
N GLN A 18 26.44 4.20 -27.44
CA GLN A 18 25.12 4.14 -28.09
C GLN A 18 23.99 3.79 -27.11
N LEU A 19 24.00 4.41 -25.93
CA LEU A 19 23.09 4.13 -24.83
C LEU A 19 22.30 5.38 -24.45
N VAL A 20 21.06 5.17 -24.02
CA VAL A 20 20.19 6.18 -23.41
C VAL A 20 19.82 5.68 -22.01
N GLU A 21 20.34 6.35 -21.00
CA GLU A 21 19.96 6.13 -19.60
C GLU A 21 18.70 6.94 -19.29
N ILE A 22 17.72 6.32 -18.64
CA ILE A 22 16.39 6.87 -18.40
C ILE A 22 16.14 6.87 -16.89
N LYS A 23 16.02 8.07 -16.30
CA LYS A 23 15.70 8.25 -14.88
C LYS A 23 14.35 8.92 -14.76
N GLY A 24 13.41 8.26 -14.11
CA GLY A 24 12.06 8.76 -13.88
C GLY A 24 11.83 9.08 -12.41
N LYS A 25 10.98 10.07 -12.15
CA LYS A 25 10.45 10.34 -10.83
C LYS A 25 8.96 10.62 -10.94
N ILE A 26 8.15 9.80 -10.28
CA ILE A 26 6.69 9.92 -10.27
C ILE A 26 6.24 10.31 -8.86
N GLN A 27 5.43 11.36 -8.77
CA GLN A 27 4.86 11.88 -7.53
C GLN A 27 3.35 11.94 -7.67
N VAL A 28 2.64 11.38 -6.69
CA VAL A 28 1.17 11.37 -6.65
C VAL A 28 0.69 11.87 -5.31
N ASP A 29 -0.09 12.94 -5.37
CA ASP A 29 -0.64 13.67 -4.23
C ASP A 29 -2.17 13.63 -4.30
N ALA A 30 -2.84 13.34 -3.18
CA ALA A 30 -4.30 13.48 -3.09
C ALA A 30 -4.73 14.02 -1.73
N HIS A 31 -5.77 14.84 -1.71
CA HIS A 31 -6.30 15.46 -0.49
C HIS A 31 -7.83 15.46 -0.51
N TYR A 32 -8.41 14.82 0.51
CA TYR A 32 -9.84 14.79 0.79
C TYR A 32 -10.13 15.48 2.13
N PHE A 33 -11.16 16.33 2.18
CA PHE A 33 -11.43 17.23 3.31
C PHE A 33 -12.91 17.47 3.68
N GLU A 34 -13.87 16.74 3.10
CA GLU A 34 -15.30 17.02 3.33
C GLU A 34 -15.81 16.51 4.70
N GLU A 35 -15.36 15.31 5.13
CA GLU A 35 -15.76 14.70 6.41
C GLU A 35 -14.56 14.30 7.28
N GLY A 36 -13.40 14.89 7.00
CA GLY A 36 -12.13 14.59 7.65
C GLY A 36 -10.97 14.94 6.73
N ASN A 37 -9.79 15.18 7.29
CA ASN A 37 -8.59 15.51 6.52
C ASN A 37 -7.77 14.24 6.27
N VAL A 38 -7.75 13.77 5.03
CA VAL A 38 -6.99 12.59 4.59
C VAL A 38 -6.12 12.98 3.41
N GLN A 39 -4.84 12.63 3.50
CA GLN A 39 -3.83 12.94 2.49
C GLN A 39 -3.10 11.68 2.04
N LEU A 40 -2.80 11.63 0.75
CA LEU A 40 -1.85 10.74 0.12
C LEU A 40 -0.70 11.59 -0.39
N ASP A 41 0.52 11.22 -0.05
CA ASP A 41 1.77 11.81 -0.51
C ASP A 41 2.70 10.65 -0.85
N THR A 42 3.09 10.54 -2.12
CA THR A 42 3.90 9.42 -2.62
C THR A 42 4.95 9.89 -3.60
N ASP A 43 6.07 9.18 -3.59
CA ASP A 43 7.26 9.49 -4.38
C ASP A 43 7.93 8.17 -4.77
N VAL A 44 8.11 7.94 -6.08
CA VAL A 44 8.80 6.76 -6.60
C VAL A 44 9.84 7.14 -7.65
N ASP A 45 11.05 6.60 -7.48
CA ASP A 45 12.14 6.73 -8.46
C ASP A 45 12.14 5.51 -9.39
N CYS A 46 12.27 5.76 -10.69
CA CYS A 46 12.36 4.77 -11.75
C CYS A 46 13.73 4.87 -12.44
N LYS A 47 14.29 3.74 -12.86
CA LYS A 47 15.52 3.69 -13.65
C LYS A 47 15.42 2.62 -14.71
N ASP A 48 15.82 2.99 -15.92
CA ASP A 48 15.84 2.09 -17.08
C ASP A 48 16.91 2.55 -18.07
N SER A 49 17.15 1.76 -19.11
CA SER A 49 18.06 2.13 -20.19
C SER A 49 17.64 1.48 -21.50
N THR A 50 17.99 2.12 -22.61
CA THR A 50 17.80 1.53 -23.95
C THR A 50 18.96 1.87 -24.87
N ILE A 51 19.13 1.08 -25.92
CA ILE A 51 20.11 1.36 -26.97
C ILE A 51 19.62 2.48 -27.89
N MET A 52 20.55 3.32 -28.34
CA MET A 52 20.28 4.38 -29.29
C MET A 52 20.09 3.78 -30.69
N GLN A 53 18.96 4.09 -31.31
CA GLN A 53 18.59 3.65 -32.66
C GLN A 53 18.42 4.87 -33.57
N SER A 54 17.55 4.79 -34.58
CA SER A 54 17.10 5.99 -35.27
C SER A 54 16.41 6.94 -34.27
N PRO A 55 16.39 8.26 -34.50
CA PRO A 55 15.70 9.20 -33.61
C PRO A 55 14.21 8.86 -33.39
N GLU A 56 13.54 8.37 -34.44
CA GLU A 56 12.13 7.97 -34.37
C GLU A 56 11.93 6.73 -33.49
N ASP A 57 12.72 5.69 -33.71
CA ASP A 57 12.64 4.44 -32.94
C ASP A 57 13.04 4.63 -31.48
N THR A 58 14.07 5.46 -31.24
CA THR A 58 14.52 5.82 -29.89
C THR A 58 13.41 6.56 -29.14
N GLY A 59 12.75 7.52 -29.80
CA GLY A 59 11.61 8.25 -29.22
C GLY A 59 10.46 7.31 -28.87
N HIS A 60 10.10 6.39 -29.76
CA HIS A 60 9.07 5.38 -29.51
C HIS A 60 9.41 4.48 -28.33
N THR A 61 10.65 4.00 -28.28
CA THR A 61 11.12 3.10 -27.22
C THR A 61 11.10 3.80 -25.86
N VAL A 62 11.60 5.04 -25.77
CA VAL A 62 11.56 5.84 -24.55
C VAL A 62 10.11 6.09 -24.10
N ALA A 63 9.21 6.46 -25.01
CA ALA A 63 7.81 6.67 -24.68
C ALA A 63 7.12 5.40 -24.13
N ASN A 64 7.44 4.23 -24.70
CA ASN A 64 6.93 2.95 -24.22
C ASN A 64 7.47 2.59 -22.84
N ILE A 65 8.76 2.84 -22.58
CA ILE A 65 9.36 2.63 -21.25
C ILE A 65 8.66 3.51 -20.21
N ILE A 66 8.52 4.81 -20.48
CA ILE A 66 7.82 5.74 -19.58
C ILE A 66 6.41 5.24 -19.29
N ARG A 67 5.64 4.91 -20.33
CA ARG A 67 4.28 4.40 -20.19
C ARG A 67 4.21 3.13 -19.34
N HIS A 68 5.16 2.21 -19.53
CA HIS A 68 5.22 0.96 -18.78
C HIS A 68 5.40 1.23 -17.28
N HIS A 69 6.42 2.01 -16.91
CA HIS A 69 6.69 2.37 -15.51
C HIS A 69 5.51 3.11 -14.86
N GLU A 70 4.88 4.05 -15.57
CA GLU A 70 3.71 4.76 -15.04
C GLU A 70 2.50 3.84 -14.85
N SER A 71 2.29 2.90 -15.79
CA SER A 71 1.18 1.94 -15.70
C SER A 71 1.40 0.94 -14.57
N GLU A 72 2.61 0.41 -14.42
CA GLU A 72 2.96 -0.49 -13.33
C GLU A 72 2.80 0.21 -11.98
N TYR A 73 3.28 1.45 -11.85
CA TYR A 73 3.12 2.20 -10.61
C TYR A 73 1.64 2.46 -10.28
N PHE A 74 0.84 2.85 -11.26
CA PHE A 74 -0.61 3.03 -11.08
C PHE A 74 -1.30 1.75 -10.58
N SER A 75 -1.00 0.60 -11.21
CA SER A 75 -1.52 -0.69 -10.77
C SER A 75 -1.07 -1.05 -9.36
N SER A 76 0.20 -0.78 -9.01
CA SER A 76 0.72 -1.03 -7.66
C SER A 76 0.05 -0.17 -6.59
N LEU A 77 -0.32 1.07 -6.92
CA LEU A 77 -1.07 1.96 -6.04
C LEU A 77 -2.49 1.43 -5.80
N GLU A 78 -3.18 0.99 -6.86
CA GLU A 78 -4.51 0.41 -6.75
C GLU A 78 -4.50 -0.84 -5.85
N GLU A 79 -3.55 -1.75 -6.07
CA GLU A 79 -3.40 -2.96 -5.25
C GLU A 79 -3.07 -2.61 -3.78
N SER A 80 -2.18 -1.64 -3.56
CA SER A 80 -1.83 -1.18 -2.20
C SER A 80 -3.05 -0.64 -1.44
N TYR A 81 -3.92 0.11 -2.12
CA TYR A 81 -5.15 0.63 -1.52
C TYR A 81 -6.17 -0.47 -1.19
N LEU A 82 -6.33 -1.46 -2.07
CA LEU A 82 -7.16 -2.63 -1.80
C LEU A 82 -6.64 -3.37 -0.56
N ASN A 83 -5.33 -3.64 -0.50
CA ASN A 83 -4.68 -4.33 0.62
C ASN A 83 -4.77 -3.56 1.95
N LEU A 84 -4.61 -2.22 1.93
CA LEU A 84 -4.77 -1.39 3.12
C LEU A 84 -6.16 -1.55 3.75
N SER A 85 -7.20 -1.55 2.91
CA SER A 85 -8.60 -1.69 3.34
C SER A 85 -8.90 -3.05 3.97
N ASP A 86 -8.27 -4.11 3.44
CA ASP A 86 -8.63 -5.49 3.76
C ASP A 86 -7.75 -6.15 4.83
N ALA A 87 -6.49 -5.74 4.97
CA ALA A 87 -5.56 -6.29 5.94
C ALA A 87 -5.18 -5.25 7.01
N THR A 88 -4.42 -4.23 6.62
CA THR A 88 -3.75 -3.31 7.56
C THR A 88 -4.73 -2.60 8.51
N PHE A 89 -5.86 -2.08 8.01
CA PHE A 89 -6.85 -1.44 8.88
C PHE A 89 -7.59 -2.45 9.77
N LYS A 90 -7.78 -3.70 9.32
CA LYS A 90 -8.42 -4.74 10.14
C LYS A 90 -7.52 -5.19 11.29
N ASP A 91 -6.21 -5.25 11.06
CA ASP A 91 -5.22 -5.59 12.08
C ASP A 91 -5.10 -4.49 13.15
N LEU A 92 -5.19 -3.22 12.73
CA LEU A 92 -5.25 -2.10 13.67
C LEU A 92 -6.54 -2.11 14.49
N ARG A 93 -7.69 -2.25 13.84
CA ARG A 93 -9.00 -2.28 14.50
C ARG A 93 -10.00 -3.13 13.73
N ARG A 94 -10.43 -4.21 14.36
CA ARG A 94 -11.52 -5.03 13.83
C ARG A 94 -12.86 -4.29 13.91
N LYS A 95 -13.71 -4.46 12.89
CA LYS A 95 -15.10 -3.98 12.91
C LYS A 95 -15.93 -4.60 14.05
N LEU A 96 -15.64 -5.85 14.41
CA LEU A 96 -16.25 -6.57 15.52
C LEU A 96 -15.18 -7.30 16.35
N PRO A 97 -15.42 -7.52 17.65
CA PRO A 97 -14.64 -8.44 18.46
C PRO A 97 -14.49 -9.83 17.82
N VAL A 98 -13.55 -10.63 18.31
CA VAL A 98 -13.32 -12.02 17.81
C VAL A 98 -14.60 -12.85 17.85
N THR A 99 -15.47 -12.61 18.83
CA THR A 99 -16.78 -13.26 19.00
C THR A 99 -17.78 -12.96 17.88
N ARG A 100 -17.51 -11.96 17.01
CA ARG A 100 -18.41 -11.48 15.94
C ARG A 100 -19.76 -10.96 16.46
N THR A 101 -19.79 -10.51 17.72
CA THR A 101 -20.95 -9.89 18.36
C THR A 101 -20.59 -8.50 18.88
N LEU A 102 -21.56 -7.58 18.90
CA LEU A 102 -21.35 -6.27 19.52
C LEU A 102 -21.02 -6.44 21.00
N PHE A 103 -20.23 -5.50 21.52
CA PHE A 103 -19.86 -5.53 22.92
C PHE A 103 -21.10 -5.32 23.79
N PRO A 104 -21.42 -6.24 24.72
CA PRO A 104 -22.64 -6.16 25.52
C PRO A 104 -22.44 -5.19 26.69
N TRP A 105 -22.61 -3.89 26.42
CA TRP A 105 -22.44 -2.80 27.40
C TRP A 105 -23.27 -2.97 28.67
N HIS A 106 -24.45 -3.59 28.59
CA HIS A 106 -25.36 -3.78 29.73
C HIS A 106 -24.94 -4.91 30.69
N ASN A 107 -24.08 -5.85 30.26
CA ASN A 107 -23.67 -7.03 31.03
C ASN A 107 -22.16 -7.10 31.27
N THR A 108 -21.49 -5.95 31.28
CA THR A 108 -20.03 -5.83 31.46
C THR A 108 -19.53 -6.46 32.75
N HIS A 109 -20.24 -6.22 33.87
CA HIS A 109 -19.90 -6.79 35.18
C HIS A 109 -19.95 -8.33 35.19
N ALA A 110 -20.90 -8.92 34.46
CA ALA A 110 -21.03 -10.37 34.35
C ALA A 110 -19.86 -10.99 33.57
N ILE A 111 -19.32 -10.29 32.56
CA ILE A 111 -18.14 -10.76 31.81
C ILE A 111 -16.90 -10.77 32.70
N THR A 112 -16.68 -9.71 33.51
CA THR A 112 -15.56 -9.66 34.46
C THR A 112 -15.67 -10.76 35.51
N LEU A 113 -16.86 -10.94 36.11
CA LEU A 113 -17.10 -11.99 37.10
C LEU A 113 -16.91 -13.39 36.53
N THR A 114 -17.44 -13.68 35.34
CA THR A 114 -17.33 -15.00 34.72
C THR A 114 -15.88 -15.32 34.33
N ARG A 115 -15.13 -14.31 33.85
CA ARG A 115 -13.70 -14.45 33.54
C ARG A 115 -12.87 -14.71 34.80
N ASP A 116 -13.13 -13.95 35.86
CA ASP A 116 -12.39 -14.08 37.12
C ASP A 116 -12.73 -15.43 37.80
N LEU A 117 -13.99 -15.86 37.78
CA LEU A 117 -14.42 -17.19 38.21
C LEU A 117 -13.78 -18.32 37.39
N ALA A 118 -13.74 -18.21 36.05
CA ALA A 118 -13.11 -19.23 35.21
C ALA A 118 -11.60 -19.35 35.47
N LYS A 119 -10.94 -18.23 35.82
CA LYS A 119 -9.52 -18.18 36.18
C LYS A 119 -9.25 -18.82 37.55
N GLU A 120 -10.08 -18.54 38.55
CA GLU A 120 -10.02 -19.16 39.88
C GLU A 120 -10.35 -20.67 39.83
N LEU A 121 -11.29 -21.07 38.97
CA LEU A 121 -11.71 -22.47 38.80
C LEU A 121 -10.80 -23.26 37.84
N GLY A 122 -9.76 -22.66 37.26
CA GLY A 122 -8.75 -23.34 36.43
C GLY A 122 -9.26 -23.87 35.07
N ILE A 123 -10.42 -23.41 34.61
CA ILE A 123 -11.06 -23.90 33.38
C ILE A 123 -10.41 -23.22 32.17
N GLY A 124 -9.28 -23.78 31.72
CA GLY A 124 -8.54 -23.26 30.54
C GLY A 124 -7.13 -23.81 30.34
N LYS A 125 -6.56 -24.55 31.30
CA LYS A 125 -5.27 -25.25 31.11
C LYS A 125 -5.51 -26.71 30.71
N GLY A 126 -5.81 -26.93 29.42
CA GLY A 126 -5.87 -28.25 28.80
C GLY A 126 -4.69 -28.48 27.85
N SER A 127 -3.65 -29.13 28.39
CA SER A 127 -2.59 -29.93 27.72
C SER A 127 -1.79 -29.33 26.54
N HIS A 128 -0.59 -28.82 26.86
CA HIS A 128 0.61 -29.09 26.08
C HIS A 128 1.33 -30.27 26.76
N VAL A 129 1.32 -31.44 26.13
CA VAL A 129 2.23 -32.55 26.45
C VAL A 129 3.10 -32.75 25.21
N THR A 130 4.39 -32.54 25.40
CA THR A 130 5.46 -32.77 24.43
C THR A 130 5.57 -34.26 24.08
N ARG A 131 5.64 -34.57 22.79
CA ARG A 131 6.66 -35.47 22.24
C ARG A 131 6.91 -35.14 20.78
#